data_AF-A0A7W2GGW3-F1
#
_entry.id   AF-A0A7W2GGW3-F1
#
_cell.length_a   1.000
_cell.length_b   1.000
_cell.length_c   1.000
_cell.angle_alpha   90.00
_cell.angle_beta   90.00
_cell.angle_gamma   90.00
#
_symmetry.space_group_name_H-M   'P 1'
#
loop_
_entity.id
_entity.type
_entity.pdbx_description
1 polymer ?
#
loop_
_entity_poly.entity_id
_entity_poly.type
_entity_poly.pdbx_seq_one_letter_code
_entity_poly.pdbx_strand_id
1 'polypeptide(L)'
;MNQIFKKEAWSVLADSAKNFGFVATAQDTDNYARLWSRDSAIASLAVLSHGKEELYPAVKSSVLNLLEAVGEGGVFPSNASFDNDEKRTGQSYGGPVGRTDSPFWWAVTALSYMEAVQDLSIKAVVAEAIEEIERRAQAWEFNNKHLMYSPASSNWADEYPVEGYILLNNVLRYWMLKKASRLLSSEKYANKAQKISGAVKYHFFGEPAQTELLFTPAQLTKVDSMEGGERILMSFTPGSALNHIDTLGWSISMLLGMTSESTTKKMVERLREEIGGSLAPAHWPIIDEYHGLWGAIASNYAYGFKNHPGHFHNGGVWGLTQGFMAAAMNTLVGVDHAYMVAYERMLQESMADHPFAEYYSYPDLKPGGVKNLCFSAGSYLIAAAAADQGEAFTAIFERRLQMLMAKAEKIAEELAREVVQKSPAKVYRVSGESGCGKTTLAKAIVKEFEAQGKKAMLISQDEYFHLPPRQNHNKRVEDFEWIGLGEVDWKMLNGVIDQVLNPAVAAVEVPEMNWELDTKEWKTMEADQVEVVVIEGTYVLGDKRDGEVGIFFEHTYVDTKENRLARNREVVDDFIQRVLEREHGIISALRNDADLVVNKDYTLTTR
;
A
#
# COMPACT_ATOMS: atom_id res chain seq x y z
N MET A 1 -20.19 3.20 -10.06
CA MET A 1 -19.66 4.56 -10.31
C MET A 1 -20.59 5.33 -11.22
N ASN A 2 -20.84 6.58 -10.88
CA ASN A 2 -21.69 7.47 -11.64
C ASN A 2 -20.98 8.02 -12.88
N GLN A 3 -21.54 7.74 -14.07
CA GLN A 3 -20.99 8.17 -15.36
C GLN A 3 -21.01 9.68 -15.56
N ILE A 4 -21.96 10.39 -14.92
CA ILE A 4 -22.05 11.86 -15.00
C ILE A 4 -20.83 12.48 -14.34
N PHE A 5 -20.54 12.12 -13.09
CA PHE A 5 -19.39 12.67 -12.36
C PHE A 5 -18.06 12.28 -13.02
N LYS A 6 -17.93 11.08 -13.58
CA LYS A 6 -16.73 10.69 -14.35
C LYS A 6 -16.55 11.58 -15.57
N LYS A 7 -17.62 11.89 -16.30
CA LYS A 7 -17.58 12.79 -17.45
C LYS A 7 -17.20 14.22 -17.03
N GLU A 8 -17.82 14.75 -15.99
CA GLU A 8 -17.53 16.10 -15.49
C GLU A 8 -16.09 16.21 -14.97
N ALA A 9 -15.58 15.19 -14.27
CA ALA A 9 -14.19 15.15 -13.81
C ALA A 9 -13.20 15.23 -14.98
N TRP A 10 -13.47 14.50 -16.08
CA TRP A 10 -12.66 14.61 -17.29
C TRP A 10 -12.74 15.98 -17.96
N SER A 11 -13.91 16.63 -17.93
CA SER A 11 -14.04 18.01 -18.42
C SER A 11 -13.14 18.96 -17.63
N VAL A 12 -13.17 18.89 -16.29
CA VAL A 12 -12.31 19.71 -15.42
C VAL A 12 -10.83 19.54 -15.76
N LEU A 13 -10.37 18.30 -15.95
CA LEU A 13 -8.97 18.02 -16.32
C LEU A 13 -8.64 18.53 -17.72
N ALA A 14 -9.52 18.30 -18.71
CA ALA A 14 -9.31 18.73 -20.08
C ALA A 14 -9.25 20.27 -20.21
N ASP A 15 -10.13 20.99 -19.52
CA ASP A 15 -10.18 22.46 -19.54
C ASP A 15 -8.93 23.08 -18.87
N SER A 16 -8.35 22.35 -17.92
CA SER A 16 -7.17 22.75 -17.15
C SER A 16 -5.85 22.30 -17.79
N ALA A 17 -5.89 21.56 -18.89
CA ALA A 17 -4.71 21.21 -19.66
C ALA A 17 -4.27 22.40 -20.53
N LYS A 18 -3.05 22.90 -20.31
CA LYS A 18 -2.38 23.92 -21.14
C LYS A 18 -1.14 23.32 -21.80
N ASN A 19 -0.55 24.01 -22.78
CA ASN A 19 0.65 23.48 -23.43
C ASN A 19 1.84 23.41 -22.48
N PHE A 20 1.87 24.27 -21.45
CA PHE A 20 2.89 24.25 -20.39
C PHE A 20 2.61 23.23 -19.27
N GLY A 21 1.40 22.68 -19.18
CA GLY A 21 1.04 21.66 -18.19
C GLY A 21 -0.38 21.81 -17.61
N PHE A 22 -0.66 21.09 -16.53
CA PHE A 22 -1.94 21.16 -15.83
C PHE A 22 -1.96 22.31 -14.82
N VAL A 23 -2.87 23.26 -14.99
CA VAL A 23 -3.17 24.26 -13.95
C VAL A 23 -4.10 23.69 -12.89
N ALA A 24 -4.15 24.32 -11.70
CA ALA A 24 -5.00 23.85 -10.61
C ALA A 24 -6.51 23.94 -10.95
N THR A 25 -6.89 24.95 -11.72
CA THR A 25 -8.21 25.06 -12.37
C THR A 25 -8.14 25.92 -13.62
N ALA A 26 -9.02 25.67 -14.57
CA ALA A 26 -9.19 26.49 -15.77
C ALA A 26 -9.77 27.89 -15.49
N GLN A 27 -10.19 28.17 -14.24
CA GLN A 27 -10.70 29.49 -13.87
C GLN A 27 -9.57 30.51 -13.81
N ASP A 28 -9.80 31.64 -14.46
CA ASP A 28 -8.85 32.75 -14.56
C ASP A 28 -8.82 33.54 -13.24
N THR A 29 -8.18 32.95 -12.23
CA THR A 29 -7.88 33.58 -10.94
C THR A 29 -6.36 33.54 -10.74
N ASP A 30 -5.76 34.70 -10.47
CA ASP A 30 -4.30 34.96 -10.55
C ASP A 30 -3.38 33.95 -9.81
N ASN A 31 -3.90 33.24 -8.81
CA ASN A 31 -3.15 32.24 -8.04
C ASN A 31 -3.35 30.79 -8.52
N TYR A 32 -4.48 30.44 -9.14
CA TYR A 32 -4.79 29.07 -9.55
C TYR A 32 -4.53 28.80 -11.04
N ALA A 33 -4.34 29.85 -11.85
CA ALA A 33 -3.84 29.78 -13.22
C ALA A 33 -2.32 29.49 -13.31
N ARG A 34 -1.79 28.71 -12.36
CA ARG A 34 -0.37 28.36 -12.27
C ARG A 34 -0.21 26.84 -12.37
N LEU A 35 0.98 26.42 -12.81
CA LEU A 35 1.37 25.02 -12.79
C LEU A 35 1.82 24.67 -11.37
N TRP A 36 0.92 24.07 -10.59
CA TRP A 36 1.17 23.67 -9.20
C TRP A 36 1.66 22.23 -9.12
N SER A 37 2.79 21.99 -8.44
CA SER A 37 3.47 20.68 -8.42
C SER A 37 2.57 19.53 -7.95
N ARG A 38 1.82 19.73 -6.87
CA ARG A 38 0.90 18.74 -6.31
C ARG A 38 -0.34 18.55 -7.20
N ASP A 39 -0.99 19.64 -7.57
CA ASP A 39 -2.24 19.61 -8.32
C ASP A 39 -2.05 19.00 -9.72
N SER A 40 -0.96 19.39 -10.40
CA SER A 40 -0.57 18.78 -11.68
C SER A 40 -0.19 17.31 -11.54
N ALA A 41 0.45 16.92 -10.43
CA ALA A 41 0.77 15.53 -10.16
C ALA A 41 -0.50 14.68 -10.01
N ILE A 42 -1.49 15.15 -9.25
CA ILE A 42 -2.74 14.40 -9.03
C ILE A 42 -3.55 14.28 -10.32
N ALA A 43 -3.66 15.37 -11.10
CA ALA A 43 -4.29 15.33 -12.42
C ALA A 43 -3.56 14.35 -13.36
N SER A 44 -2.22 14.38 -13.36
CA SER A 44 -1.40 13.48 -14.18
C SER A 44 -1.55 12.02 -13.76
N LEU A 45 -1.55 11.71 -12.46
CA LEU A 45 -1.76 10.35 -11.95
C LEU A 45 -3.13 9.81 -12.33
N ALA A 46 -4.17 10.65 -12.34
CA ALA A 46 -5.49 10.28 -12.86
C ALA A 46 -5.46 9.97 -14.36
N VAL A 47 -4.85 10.85 -15.18
CA VAL A 47 -4.66 10.65 -16.62
C VAL A 47 -3.96 9.33 -16.92
N LEU A 48 -2.84 9.08 -16.25
CA LEU A 48 -2.02 7.90 -16.46
C LEU A 48 -2.74 6.63 -15.98
N SER A 49 -3.49 6.69 -14.86
CA SER A 49 -4.22 5.52 -14.31
C SER A 49 -5.36 5.03 -15.22
N HIS A 50 -5.87 5.89 -16.10
CA HIS A 50 -6.90 5.54 -17.08
C HIS A 50 -6.37 5.36 -18.50
N GLY A 51 -5.06 5.55 -18.74
CA GLY A 51 -4.51 5.51 -20.08
C GLY A 51 -5.06 6.60 -21.01
N LYS A 52 -5.33 7.80 -20.48
CA LYS A 52 -5.98 8.89 -21.22
C LYS A 52 -4.99 9.62 -22.13
N GLU A 53 -4.64 8.98 -23.24
CA GLU A 53 -3.52 9.38 -24.12
C GLU A 53 -3.59 10.83 -24.62
N GLU A 54 -4.79 11.36 -24.89
CA GLU A 54 -4.94 12.74 -25.38
C GLU A 54 -4.39 13.80 -24.41
N LEU A 55 -4.23 13.46 -23.14
CA LEU A 55 -3.76 14.35 -22.08
C LEU A 55 -2.28 14.11 -21.70
N TYR A 56 -1.62 13.11 -22.29
CA TYR A 56 -0.19 12.85 -22.05
C TYR A 56 0.74 14.04 -22.37
N PRO A 57 0.49 14.85 -23.42
CA PRO A 57 1.29 16.05 -23.66
C PRO A 57 1.30 17.01 -22.46
N ALA A 58 0.14 17.23 -21.83
CA ALA A 58 0.04 18.09 -20.64
C ALA A 58 0.76 17.48 -19.42
N VAL A 59 0.75 16.15 -19.26
CA VAL A 59 1.56 15.45 -18.24
C VAL A 59 3.05 15.71 -18.48
N LYS A 60 3.52 15.47 -19.71
CA LYS A 60 4.94 15.66 -20.08
C LYS A 60 5.37 17.10 -19.86
N SER A 61 4.57 18.07 -20.32
CA SER A 61 4.86 19.49 -20.14
C SER A 61 4.89 19.89 -18.67
N SER A 62 3.99 19.35 -17.84
CA SER A 62 4.00 19.58 -16.39
C SER A 62 5.32 19.13 -15.77
N VAL A 63 5.79 17.92 -16.13
CA VAL A 63 7.06 17.37 -15.65
C VAL A 63 8.24 18.24 -16.08
N LEU A 64 8.33 18.60 -17.35
CA LEU A 64 9.48 19.35 -17.88
C LEU A 64 9.52 20.79 -17.37
N ASN A 65 8.39 21.49 -17.38
CA ASN A 65 8.34 22.90 -16.96
C ASN A 65 8.57 23.08 -15.46
N LEU A 66 8.09 22.17 -14.61
CA LEU A 66 8.40 22.20 -13.17
C LEU A 66 9.87 21.91 -12.91
N LEU A 67 10.46 20.98 -13.65
CA LEU A 67 11.89 20.68 -13.53
C LEU A 67 12.75 21.87 -13.97
N GLU A 68 12.38 22.56 -15.04
CA GLU A 68 13.08 23.77 -15.50
C GLU A 68 12.93 24.95 -14.54
N ALA A 69 11.87 24.96 -13.73
CA ALA A 69 11.61 25.98 -12.71
C ALA A 69 12.32 25.71 -11.37
N VAL A 70 13.11 24.63 -11.25
CA VAL A 70 13.93 24.36 -10.06
C VAL A 70 14.91 25.51 -9.83
N GLY A 71 14.89 26.04 -8.60
CA GLY A 71 15.70 27.17 -8.20
C GLY A 71 17.14 26.82 -7.89
N GLU A 72 17.92 27.86 -7.58
CA GLU A 72 19.29 27.73 -7.09
C GLU A 72 19.36 26.79 -5.87
N GLY A 73 20.40 25.97 -5.79
CA GLY A 73 20.54 24.95 -4.72
C GLY A 73 19.52 23.80 -4.80
N GLY A 74 18.83 23.67 -5.93
CA GLY A 74 17.88 22.59 -6.19
C GLY A 74 16.51 22.79 -5.55
N VAL A 75 16.16 23.99 -5.08
CA VAL A 75 14.86 24.24 -4.43
C VAL A 75 13.73 23.99 -5.42
N PHE A 76 12.91 22.97 -5.13
CA PHE A 76 11.86 22.54 -6.04
C PHE A 76 10.66 23.49 -5.92
N PRO A 77 10.09 23.99 -7.03
CA PRO A 77 8.96 24.92 -6.98
C PRO A 77 7.70 24.25 -6.43
N SER A 78 6.92 25.00 -5.65
CA SER A 78 5.53 24.65 -5.35
C SER A 78 4.62 24.97 -6.53
N ASN A 79 4.93 26.05 -7.27
CA ASN A 79 4.29 26.39 -8.54
C ASN A 79 5.19 27.22 -9.46
N ALA A 80 4.85 27.21 -10.75
CA ALA A 80 5.41 28.09 -11.78
C ALA A 80 4.30 28.91 -12.46
N SER A 81 4.58 30.18 -12.79
CA SER A 81 3.66 31.10 -13.47
C SER A 81 4.04 31.28 -14.94
N PHE A 82 3.03 31.48 -15.80
CA PHE A 82 3.18 31.66 -17.24
C PHE A 82 2.39 32.88 -17.70
N ASP A 83 2.85 33.54 -18.77
CA ASP A 83 2.09 34.61 -19.44
C ASP A 83 1.10 34.07 -20.50
N ASN A 84 0.40 34.97 -21.18
CA ASN A 84 -0.55 34.63 -22.24
C ASN A 84 0.11 33.99 -23.48
N ASP A 85 1.42 34.17 -23.66
CA ASP A 85 2.22 33.50 -24.69
C ASP A 85 2.79 32.15 -24.19
N GLU A 86 2.34 31.68 -23.03
CA GLU A 86 2.77 30.45 -22.35
C GLU A 86 4.27 30.42 -22.03
N LYS A 87 4.90 31.58 -21.83
CA LYS A 87 6.29 31.69 -21.38
C LYS A 87 6.35 31.79 -19.86
N ARG A 88 7.29 31.07 -19.24
CA ARG A 88 7.48 31.12 -17.78
C ARG A 88 7.85 32.54 -17.34
N THR A 89 7.08 33.09 -16.42
CA THR A 89 7.28 34.44 -15.84
C THR A 89 7.89 34.41 -14.45
N GLY A 90 7.80 33.27 -13.75
CA GLY A 90 8.36 33.11 -12.41
C GLY A 90 8.02 31.77 -11.76
N GLN A 91 8.44 31.62 -10.52
CA GLN A 91 8.21 30.44 -9.70
C GLN A 91 8.06 30.82 -8.22
N SER A 92 7.31 30.00 -7.47
CA SER A 92 7.19 30.07 -6.02
C SER A 92 7.65 28.76 -5.42
N TYR A 93 8.24 28.82 -4.23
CA TYR A 93 8.64 27.63 -3.47
C TYR A 93 7.67 27.33 -2.31
N GLY A 94 6.68 28.20 -2.07
CA GLY A 94 5.81 28.15 -0.90
C GLY A 94 5.65 29.52 -0.25
N GLY A 95 5.00 29.53 0.91
CA GLY A 95 4.85 30.71 1.76
C GLY A 95 6.10 30.98 2.61
N PRO A 96 6.00 31.05 3.95
CA PRO A 96 7.14 31.28 4.83
C PRO A 96 8.27 30.25 4.74
N VAL A 97 7.96 29.03 4.29
CA VAL A 97 8.92 27.95 4.06
C VAL A 97 8.65 27.25 2.73
N GLY A 98 9.69 26.63 2.18
CA GLY A 98 9.59 25.80 0.98
C GLY A 98 8.72 24.56 1.18
N ARG A 99 7.95 24.18 0.15
CA ARG A 99 7.17 22.93 0.14
C ARG A 99 8.09 21.73 -0.10
N THR A 100 8.29 20.91 0.93
CA THR A 100 9.17 19.74 0.91
C THR A 100 8.52 18.51 0.26
N ASP A 101 7.19 18.49 0.10
CA ASP A 101 6.46 17.42 -0.61
C ASP A 101 6.50 17.53 -2.14
N SER A 102 6.60 18.76 -2.65
CA SER A 102 6.62 19.10 -4.09
C SER A 102 7.59 18.29 -4.96
N PRO A 103 8.89 18.11 -4.60
CA PRO A 103 9.80 17.31 -5.42
C PRO A 103 9.37 15.84 -5.53
N PHE A 104 8.73 15.28 -4.49
CA PHE A 104 8.30 13.88 -4.49
C PHE A 104 7.03 13.68 -5.30
N TRP A 105 6.07 14.61 -5.25
CA TRP A 105 4.92 14.63 -6.16
C TRP A 105 5.35 14.68 -7.62
N TRP A 106 6.31 15.55 -7.93
CA TRP A 106 6.88 15.64 -9.27
C TRP A 106 7.58 14.33 -9.68
N ALA A 107 8.44 13.77 -8.83
CA ALA A 107 9.22 12.59 -9.16
C ALA A 107 8.34 11.35 -9.37
N VAL A 108 7.32 11.16 -8.52
CA VAL A 108 6.31 10.11 -8.70
C VAL A 108 5.60 10.26 -10.04
N THR A 109 5.25 11.49 -10.43
CA THR A 109 4.60 11.77 -11.72
C THR A 109 5.51 11.49 -12.90
N ALA A 110 6.77 11.96 -12.86
CA ALA A 110 7.75 11.75 -13.93
C ALA A 110 8.04 10.25 -14.16
N LEU A 111 8.24 9.50 -13.06
CA LEU A 111 8.43 8.05 -13.11
C LEU A 111 7.19 7.32 -13.63
N SER A 112 6.00 7.72 -13.19
CA SER A 112 4.73 7.15 -13.66
C SER A 112 4.49 7.43 -15.15
N TYR A 113 4.84 8.62 -15.63
CA TYR A 113 4.77 8.97 -17.04
C TYR A 113 5.72 8.11 -17.88
N MET A 114 6.99 7.98 -17.47
CA MET A 114 7.95 7.10 -18.16
C MET A 114 7.46 5.66 -18.23
N GLU A 115 6.84 5.16 -17.16
CA GLU A 115 6.32 3.81 -17.10
C GLU A 115 5.10 3.59 -18.01
N ALA A 116 4.11 4.47 -17.95
CA ALA A 116 2.86 4.32 -18.68
C ALA A 116 3.00 4.66 -20.17
N VAL A 117 3.80 5.67 -20.51
CA VAL A 117 3.97 6.17 -21.88
C VAL A 117 5.17 5.55 -22.58
N GLN A 118 6.07 4.89 -21.84
CA GLN A 118 7.32 4.32 -22.34
C GLN A 118 8.22 5.34 -23.05
N ASP A 119 8.08 6.62 -22.71
CA ASP A 119 8.86 7.71 -23.27
C ASP A 119 10.21 7.83 -22.56
N LEU A 120 11.21 7.16 -23.12
CA LEU A 120 12.58 7.16 -22.59
C LEU A 120 13.34 8.47 -22.87
N SER A 121 12.80 9.41 -23.66
CA SER A 121 13.50 10.66 -24.00
C SER A 121 13.81 11.54 -22.79
N ILE A 122 12.99 11.44 -21.74
CA ILE A 122 13.18 12.19 -20.49
C ILE A 122 13.93 11.38 -19.41
N LYS A 123 14.30 10.12 -19.68
CA LYS A 123 14.87 9.22 -18.67
C LYS A 123 16.13 9.78 -18.02
N ALA A 124 17.04 10.34 -18.81
CA ALA A 124 18.31 10.87 -18.31
C ALA A 124 18.08 12.05 -17.35
N VAL A 125 17.28 13.04 -17.77
CA VAL A 125 17.03 14.23 -16.95
C VAL A 125 16.22 13.91 -15.70
N VAL A 126 15.28 12.95 -15.78
CA VAL A 126 14.52 12.48 -14.62
C VAL A 126 15.41 11.72 -13.64
N ALA A 127 16.32 10.87 -14.12
CA ALA A 127 17.25 10.13 -13.26
C ALA A 127 18.19 11.07 -12.50
N GLU A 128 18.75 12.09 -13.16
CA GLU A 128 19.60 13.12 -12.54
C GLU A 128 18.82 13.91 -11.49
N ALA A 129 17.60 14.34 -11.81
CA ALA A 129 16.74 15.06 -10.86
C ALA A 129 16.39 14.22 -9.63
N ILE A 130 16.08 12.92 -9.79
CA ILE A 130 15.80 12.01 -8.67
C ILE A 130 17.02 11.87 -7.76
N GLU A 131 18.23 11.76 -8.34
CA GLU A 131 19.46 11.69 -7.55
C GLU A 131 19.65 12.94 -6.69
N GLU A 132 19.43 14.13 -7.27
CA GLU A 132 19.54 15.39 -6.55
C GLU A 132 18.44 15.56 -5.48
N ILE A 133 17.19 15.19 -5.80
CA ILE A 133 16.08 15.20 -4.85
C ILE A 133 16.39 14.29 -3.67
N GLU A 134 16.86 13.06 -3.91
CA GLU A 134 17.19 12.11 -2.85
C GLU A 134 18.41 12.57 -2.04
N ARG A 135 19.43 13.16 -2.67
CA ARG A 135 20.58 13.75 -1.97
C ARG A 135 20.15 14.83 -0.99
N ARG A 136 19.19 15.69 -1.38
CA ARG A 136 18.63 16.74 -0.51
C ARG A 136 17.74 16.15 0.59
N ALA A 137 16.91 15.17 0.25
CA ALA A 137 16.08 14.45 1.21
C ALA A 137 16.94 13.81 2.33
N GLN A 138 18.10 13.25 1.99
CA GLN A 138 19.06 12.73 2.97
C GLN A 138 19.62 13.83 3.88
N ALA A 139 19.91 15.01 3.35
CA ALA A 139 20.34 16.15 4.16
C ALA A 139 19.25 16.59 5.17
N TRP A 140 17.97 16.41 4.82
CA TRP A 140 16.83 16.70 5.71
C TRP A 140 16.53 15.59 6.72
N GLU A 141 17.21 14.44 6.69
CA GLU A 141 17.10 13.43 7.75
C GLU A 141 17.73 13.93 9.06
N PHE A 142 18.76 14.78 8.96
CA PHE A 142 19.60 15.34 10.02
C PHE A 142 20.35 14.33 10.90
N ASN A 143 19.90 13.08 10.99
CA ASN A 143 20.46 12.03 11.82
C ASN A 143 20.75 10.72 11.07
N ASN A 144 20.50 10.70 9.75
CA ASN A 144 20.65 9.53 8.86
C ASN A 144 19.77 8.30 9.17
N LYS A 145 18.76 8.46 10.05
CA LYS A 145 17.80 7.40 10.42
C LYS A 145 16.59 7.34 9.49
N HIS A 146 16.80 7.69 8.23
CA HIS A 146 15.95 7.37 7.08
C HIS A 146 14.70 8.24 6.91
N LEU A 147 14.13 8.79 7.98
CA LEU A 147 13.00 9.71 7.87
C LEU A 147 13.46 11.17 7.75
N MET A 148 12.84 11.92 6.85
CA MET A 148 13.03 13.36 6.71
C MET A 148 12.31 14.13 7.81
N TYR A 149 12.97 15.18 8.30
CA TYR A 149 12.38 16.17 9.19
C TYR A 149 12.00 17.42 8.39
N SER A 150 10.73 17.80 8.45
CA SER A 150 10.12 18.86 7.65
C SER A 150 9.57 19.98 8.56
N PRO A 151 9.74 21.27 8.21
CA PRO A 151 9.22 22.36 9.01
C PRO A 151 7.69 22.48 8.90
N ALA A 152 7.05 23.21 9.83
CA ALA A 152 5.65 23.58 9.71
C ALA A 152 5.36 24.30 8.38
N SER A 153 4.17 24.12 7.81
CA SER A 153 3.76 24.70 6.53
C SER A 153 4.50 24.19 5.27
N SER A 154 5.22 23.06 5.37
CA SER A 154 6.05 22.55 4.26
C SER A 154 5.39 21.50 3.37
N ASN A 155 4.11 21.18 3.56
CA ASN A 155 3.41 20.23 2.70
C ASN A 155 2.07 20.79 2.22
N TRP A 156 1.21 19.91 1.72
CA TRP A 156 -0.12 20.26 1.22
C TRP A 156 -1.00 21.03 2.22
N ALA A 157 -0.86 20.76 3.51
CA ALA A 157 -1.60 21.37 4.62
C ALA A 157 -0.81 22.57 5.18
N ASP A 158 -0.56 23.54 4.31
CA ASP A 158 0.38 24.63 4.55
C ASP A 158 -0.03 25.66 5.62
N GLU A 159 -1.27 25.57 6.09
CA GLU A 159 -1.84 26.38 7.18
C GLU A 159 -2.24 25.54 8.40
N TYR A 160 -1.72 24.30 8.51
CA TYR A 160 -2.02 23.37 9.61
C TYR A 160 -0.77 23.11 10.47
N PRO A 161 -0.88 22.88 11.80
CA PRO A 161 0.26 22.72 12.69
C PRO A 161 0.86 21.31 12.61
N VAL A 162 1.40 20.96 11.44
CA VAL A 162 2.07 19.69 11.15
C VAL A 162 3.54 19.94 10.82
N GLU A 163 4.44 19.37 11.63
CA GLU A 163 5.90 19.49 11.46
C GLU A 163 6.64 18.25 11.98
N GLY A 164 7.96 18.25 11.76
CA GLY A 164 8.88 17.21 12.19
C GLY A 164 8.96 16.06 11.21
N TYR A 165 8.94 14.83 11.72
CA TYR A 165 8.79 13.64 10.89
C TYR A 165 7.32 13.53 10.48
N ILE A 166 6.99 13.95 9.25
CA ILE A 166 5.62 13.97 8.72
C ILE A 166 5.35 12.70 7.91
N LEU A 167 4.21 12.05 8.13
CA LEU A 167 3.82 10.81 7.45
C LEU A 167 3.81 10.97 5.94
N LEU A 168 2.99 11.89 5.41
CA LEU A 168 2.83 12.10 3.97
C LEU A 168 4.18 12.30 3.25
N ASN A 169 5.03 13.19 3.76
CA ASN A 169 6.30 13.54 3.10
C ASN A 169 7.21 12.31 2.99
N ASN A 170 7.29 11.51 4.05
CA ASN A 170 8.12 10.30 4.06
C ASN A 170 7.54 9.19 3.18
N VAL A 171 6.21 9.09 3.10
CA VAL A 171 5.50 8.16 2.22
C VAL A 171 5.69 8.52 0.74
N LEU A 172 5.65 9.82 0.39
CA LEU A 172 5.92 10.28 -0.98
C LEU A 172 7.38 10.01 -1.39
N ARG A 173 8.34 10.22 -0.48
CA ARG A 173 9.74 9.85 -0.71
C ARG A 173 9.91 8.35 -0.93
N TYR A 174 9.25 7.53 -0.10
CA TYR A 174 9.22 6.08 -0.30
C TYR A 174 8.65 5.72 -1.67
N TRP A 175 7.53 6.33 -2.07
CA TRP A 175 6.88 6.08 -3.35
C TRP A 175 7.82 6.38 -4.53
N MET A 176 8.48 7.54 -4.51
CA MET A 176 9.50 7.91 -5.48
C MET A 176 10.60 6.84 -5.57
N LEU A 177 11.20 6.46 -4.44
CA LEU A 177 12.33 5.53 -4.41
C LEU A 177 11.94 4.11 -4.84
N LYS A 178 10.73 3.65 -4.46
CA LYS A 178 10.19 2.36 -4.90
C LYS A 178 9.99 2.33 -6.43
N LYS A 179 9.49 3.42 -7.01
CA LYS A 179 9.39 3.54 -8.48
C LYS A 179 10.76 3.62 -9.14
N ALA A 180 11.65 4.45 -8.60
CA ALA A 180 12.98 4.69 -9.15
C ALA A 180 13.84 3.42 -9.12
N SER A 181 13.74 2.60 -8.07
CA SER A 181 14.49 1.34 -7.99
C SER A 181 14.18 0.39 -9.14
N ARG A 182 12.90 0.30 -9.53
CA ARG A 182 12.45 -0.55 -10.64
C ARG A 182 12.79 0.05 -12.00
N LEU A 183 12.40 1.31 -12.24
CA LEU A 183 12.51 1.95 -13.57
C LEU A 183 13.94 2.36 -13.93
N LEU A 184 14.78 2.60 -12.92
CA LEU A 184 16.20 2.91 -13.07
C LEU A 184 17.12 1.74 -12.66
N SER A 185 16.54 0.58 -12.30
CA SER A 185 17.28 -0.64 -11.91
C SER A 185 18.34 -0.37 -10.84
N SER A 186 17.95 0.32 -9.76
CA SER A 186 18.86 0.82 -8.72
C SER A 186 18.64 0.13 -7.38
N GLU A 187 19.59 -0.73 -6.99
CA GLU A 187 19.62 -1.37 -5.67
C GLU A 187 19.76 -0.36 -4.54
N LYS A 188 20.50 0.75 -4.77
CA LYS A 188 20.60 1.88 -3.82
C LYS A 188 19.21 2.40 -3.44
N TYR A 189 18.35 2.61 -4.43
CA TYR A 189 16.99 3.09 -4.20
C TYR A 189 16.10 2.01 -3.59
N ALA A 190 16.26 0.74 -3.99
CA ALA A 190 15.54 -0.38 -3.37
C ALA A 190 15.83 -0.48 -1.86
N ASN A 191 17.11 -0.47 -1.49
CA ASN A 191 17.57 -0.55 -0.10
C ASN A 191 17.09 0.65 0.72
N LYS A 192 17.15 1.87 0.16
CA LYS A 192 16.67 3.07 0.85
C LYS A 192 15.15 3.07 1.02
N ALA A 193 14.41 2.65 0.00
CA ALA A 193 12.95 2.52 0.10
C ALA A 193 12.54 1.51 1.18
N GLN A 194 13.23 0.37 1.28
CA GLN A 194 12.97 -0.62 2.33
C GLN A 194 13.22 -0.05 3.74
N LYS A 195 14.33 0.66 3.91
CA LYS A 195 14.69 1.33 5.17
C LYS A 195 13.67 2.39 5.59
N ILE A 196 13.21 3.22 4.65
CA ILE A 196 12.15 4.21 4.89
C ILE A 196 10.83 3.49 5.24
N SER A 197 10.48 2.43 4.52
CA SER A 197 9.27 1.64 4.79
C SER A 197 9.29 1.09 6.23
N GLY A 198 10.39 0.47 6.66
CA GLY A 198 10.54 -0.02 8.02
C GLY A 198 10.42 1.09 9.07
N ALA A 199 11.07 2.23 8.84
CA ALA A 199 10.97 3.38 9.72
C ALA A 199 9.54 3.96 9.78
N VAL A 200 8.82 4.00 8.65
CA VAL A 200 7.43 4.46 8.62
C VAL A 200 6.51 3.51 9.40
N LYS A 201 6.61 2.21 9.12
CA LYS A 201 5.81 1.16 9.78
C LYS A 201 5.96 1.19 11.30
N TYR A 202 7.20 1.29 11.80
CA TYR A 202 7.45 1.32 13.24
C TYR A 202 6.99 2.63 13.89
N HIS A 203 7.44 3.77 13.38
CA HIS A 203 7.24 5.04 14.07
C HIS A 203 5.80 5.55 13.92
N PHE A 204 5.22 5.49 12.72
CA PHE A 204 3.87 6.02 12.50
C PHE A 204 2.76 5.02 12.76
N PHE A 205 2.96 3.73 12.47
CA PHE A 205 1.88 2.73 12.57
C PHE A 205 1.96 1.83 13.80
N GLY A 206 3.11 1.81 14.50
CA GLY A 206 3.33 0.88 15.61
C GLY A 206 3.47 -0.58 15.17
N GLU A 207 3.81 -0.80 13.90
CA GLU A 207 4.06 -2.15 13.39
C GLU A 207 5.50 -2.60 13.68
N PRO A 208 5.72 -3.89 13.95
CA PRO A 208 7.07 -4.42 14.10
C PRO A 208 7.85 -4.25 12.79
N ALA A 209 8.99 -3.58 12.87
CA ALA A 209 9.94 -3.45 11.77
C ALA A 209 11.34 -3.19 12.33
N GLN A 210 12.37 -3.72 11.66
CA GLN A 210 13.75 -3.42 11.99
C GLN A 210 14.07 -2.00 11.52
N THR A 211 14.27 -1.08 12.46
CA THR A 211 14.63 0.31 12.18
C THR A 211 15.44 0.89 13.32
N GLU A 212 16.24 1.91 13.02
CA GLU A 212 16.85 2.75 14.04
C GLU A 212 15.78 3.55 14.76
N LEU A 213 15.86 3.59 16.09
CA LEU A 213 14.87 4.25 16.93
C LEU A 213 15.00 5.78 16.86
N LEU A 214 13.88 6.47 16.61
CA LEU A 214 13.77 7.93 16.64
C LEU A 214 13.10 8.47 17.91
N PHE A 215 12.26 7.66 18.56
CA PHE A 215 11.61 8.08 19.79
C PHE A 215 12.58 8.12 20.97
N THR A 216 12.43 9.15 21.79
CA THR A 216 13.03 9.15 23.13
C THR A 216 12.36 8.10 24.03
N PRO A 217 12.99 7.68 25.14
CA PRO A 217 12.34 6.75 26.09
C PRO A 217 10.97 7.23 26.60
N ALA A 218 10.83 8.53 26.86
CA ALA A 218 9.55 9.10 27.29
C ALA A 218 8.49 9.06 26.19
N GLN A 219 8.88 9.28 24.93
CA GLN A 219 7.97 9.15 23.79
C GLN A 219 7.57 7.71 23.57
N LEU A 220 8.49 6.75 23.71
CA LEU A 220 8.19 5.32 23.64
C LEU A 220 7.11 4.94 24.64
N THR A 221 7.29 5.28 25.92
CA THR A 221 6.26 5.02 26.95
C THR A 221 4.91 5.63 26.57
N LYS A 222 4.88 6.83 25.98
CA LYS A 222 3.64 7.48 25.56
C LYS A 222 3.00 6.81 24.35
N VAL A 223 3.76 6.42 23.33
CA VAL A 223 3.18 5.79 22.13
C VAL A 223 2.81 4.33 22.41
N ASP A 224 3.55 3.63 23.26
CA ASP A 224 3.26 2.24 23.65
C ASP A 224 2.01 2.14 24.55
N SER A 225 1.58 3.24 25.18
CA SER A 225 0.31 3.31 25.89
C SER A 225 -0.90 3.67 25.01
N MET A 226 -0.69 3.95 23.71
CA MET A 226 -1.80 4.25 22.78
C MET A 226 -2.37 2.95 22.22
N GLU A 227 -3.69 2.85 22.14
CA GLU A 227 -4.39 1.66 21.66
C GLU A 227 -5.11 1.91 20.32
N GLY A 228 -5.44 0.83 19.61
CA GLY A 228 -6.22 0.90 18.37
C GLY A 228 -5.66 1.87 17.34
N GLY A 229 -6.53 2.72 16.78
CA GLY A 229 -6.15 3.75 15.81
C GLY A 229 -5.46 4.98 16.43
N GLU A 230 -5.42 5.13 17.76
CA GLU A 230 -4.73 6.25 18.41
C GLU A 230 -3.21 6.12 18.31
N ARG A 231 -2.69 4.90 18.13
CA ARG A 231 -1.26 4.65 17.90
C ARG A 231 -0.76 5.25 16.59
N ILE A 232 -1.67 5.64 15.70
CA ILE A 232 -1.32 6.05 14.35
C ILE A 232 -1.10 7.55 14.31
N LEU A 233 0.13 7.90 13.94
CA LEU A 233 0.62 9.28 13.99
C LEU A 233 0.56 9.93 12.62
N MET A 234 0.23 11.21 12.58
CA MET A 234 0.46 12.08 11.41
C MET A 234 1.89 12.62 11.43
N SER A 235 2.39 13.01 12.60
CA SER A 235 3.77 13.49 12.73
C SER A 235 4.32 13.37 14.15
N PHE A 236 5.65 13.53 14.28
CA PHE A 236 6.31 13.65 15.56
C PHE A 236 7.59 14.49 15.48
N THR A 237 7.94 15.13 16.59
CA THR A 237 9.20 15.87 16.82
C THR A 237 9.95 15.21 17.98
N PRO A 238 11.16 15.65 18.38
CA PRO A 238 11.79 15.13 19.59
C PRO A 238 10.98 15.38 20.88
N GLY A 239 10.08 16.37 20.87
CA GLY A 239 9.30 16.77 22.05
C GLY A 239 7.81 16.43 22.01
N SER A 240 7.27 15.97 20.87
CA SER A 240 5.83 15.71 20.72
C SER A 240 5.55 14.59 19.71
N ALA A 241 4.41 13.92 19.89
CA ALA A 241 3.83 12.98 18.94
C ALA A 241 2.38 13.40 18.69
N LEU A 242 2.03 13.61 17.42
CA LEU A 242 0.71 14.03 16.98
C LEU A 242 -0.03 12.84 16.37
N ASN A 243 -1.00 12.32 17.11
CA ASN A 243 -1.89 11.23 16.70
C ASN A 243 -3.17 11.72 16.00
N HIS A 244 -3.13 12.93 15.44
CA HIS A 244 -4.16 13.33 14.49
C HIS A 244 -4.00 12.45 13.24
N ILE A 245 -5.12 12.15 12.59
CA ILE A 245 -5.17 11.47 11.32
C ILE A 245 -4.75 12.47 10.24
N ASP A 246 -3.83 12.07 9.37
CA ASP A 246 -3.58 12.70 8.07
C ASP A 246 -4.15 11.78 7.00
N THR A 247 -5.36 12.10 6.54
CA THR A 247 -6.10 11.20 5.66
C THR A 247 -5.42 11.02 4.32
N LEU A 248 -4.74 12.05 3.80
CA LEU A 248 -4.01 11.92 2.54
C LEU A 248 -2.78 11.01 2.70
N GLY A 249 -1.95 11.28 3.71
CA GLY A 249 -0.76 10.48 3.98
C GLY A 249 -1.09 9.01 4.27
N TRP A 250 -2.14 8.77 5.04
CA TRP A 250 -2.61 7.43 5.34
C TRP A 250 -3.19 6.71 4.11
N SER A 251 -4.06 7.38 3.33
CA SER A 251 -4.65 6.78 2.12
C SER A 251 -3.59 6.38 1.10
N ILE A 252 -2.54 7.20 0.92
CA ILE A 252 -1.41 6.86 0.04
C ILE A 252 -0.59 5.70 0.64
N SER A 253 -0.37 5.67 1.96
CA SER A 253 0.31 4.55 2.62
C SER A 253 -0.42 3.23 2.39
N MET A 254 -1.75 3.24 2.51
CA MET A 254 -2.59 2.12 2.13
C MET A 254 -2.41 1.81 0.66
N LEU A 255 -2.61 2.75 -0.25
CA LEU A 255 -2.47 2.50 -1.70
C LEU A 255 -1.13 1.89 -2.09
N LEU A 256 -0.03 2.20 -1.39
CA LEU A 256 1.30 1.65 -1.65
C LEU A 256 1.58 0.30 -0.97
N GLY A 257 0.62 -0.23 -0.20
CA GLY A 257 0.74 -1.50 0.53
C GLY A 257 1.66 -1.42 1.75
N MET A 258 1.81 -0.24 2.36
CA MET A 258 2.67 -0.05 3.53
C MET A 258 2.01 -0.52 4.83
N THR A 259 0.68 -0.39 4.92
CA THR A 259 -0.09 -0.78 6.09
C THR A 259 -0.41 -2.28 6.07
N SER A 260 -0.31 -2.92 7.23
CA SER A 260 -0.89 -4.25 7.44
C SER A 260 -2.43 -4.19 7.43
N GLU A 261 -3.06 -5.35 7.29
CA GLU A 261 -4.52 -5.49 7.42
C GLU A 261 -5.01 -5.02 8.81
N SER A 262 -4.26 -5.37 9.87
CA SER A 262 -4.54 -4.95 11.25
C SER A 262 -4.50 -3.43 11.41
N THR A 263 -3.44 -2.77 10.94
CA THR A 263 -3.33 -1.29 10.97
C THR A 263 -4.42 -0.62 10.16
N THR A 264 -4.73 -1.17 8.98
CA THR A 264 -5.79 -0.66 8.12
C THR A 264 -7.14 -0.73 8.83
N LYS A 265 -7.46 -1.87 9.46
CA LYS A 265 -8.68 -2.07 10.23
C LYS A 265 -8.80 -1.07 11.39
N LYS A 266 -7.76 -0.96 12.22
CA LYS A 266 -7.71 -0.02 13.36
C LYS A 266 -7.99 1.44 12.95
N MET A 267 -7.45 1.87 11.81
CA MET A 267 -7.69 3.23 11.30
C MET A 267 -9.11 3.43 10.76
N VAL A 268 -9.59 2.48 9.96
CA VAL A 268 -10.94 2.55 9.40
C VAL A 268 -11.98 2.54 10.52
N GLU A 269 -11.77 1.72 11.56
CA GLU A 269 -12.60 1.70 12.77
C GLU A 269 -12.59 3.05 13.47
N ARG A 270 -11.40 3.59 13.77
CA ARG A 270 -11.27 4.92 14.40
C ARG A 270 -11.98 6.03 13.62
N LEU A 271 -11.78 6.10 12.31
CA LEU A 271 -12.48 7.08 11.46
C LEU A 271 -13.99 6.90 11.50
N ARG A 272 -14.49 5.66 11.37
CA ARG A 272 -15.92 5.39 11.35
C ARG A 272 -16.59 5.71 12.68
N GLU A 273 -15.95 5.36 13.78
CA GLU A 273 -16.47 5.57 15.14
C GLU A 273 -16.45 7.05 15.53
N GLU A 274 -15.34 7.75 15.29
CA GLU A 274 -15.20 9.14 15.74
C GLU A 274 -15.91 10.15 14.82
N ILE A 275 -15.96 9.92 13.51
CA ILE A 275 -16.59 10.85 12.54
C ILE A 275 -18.05 10.47 12.29
N GLY A 276 -18.45 9.22 12.51
CA GLY A 276 -19.82 8.77 12.30
C GLY A 276 -20.20 8.57 10.83
N GLY A 277 -19.40 7.83 10.07
CA GLY A 277 -19.72 7.49 8.68
C GLY A 277 -18.52 7.15 7.80
N SER A 278 -18.69 7.29 6.49
CA SER A 278 -17.63 7.10 5.48
C SER A 278 -17.13 8.42 4.90
N LEU A 279 -16.89 9.39 5.78
CA LEU A 279 -16.26 10.67 5.46
C LEU A 279 -14.77 10.64 5.79
N ALA A 280 -13.99 11.38 5.01
CA ALA A 280 -12.54 11.41 5.10
C ALA A 280 -12.05 12.88 5.22
N PRO A 281 -12.21 13.52 6.40
CA PRO A 281 -11.74 14.89 6.65
C PRO A 281 -10.23 15.00 6.44
N ALA A 282 -9.72 16.20 6.19
CA ALA A 282 -8.29 16.44 5.98
C ALA A 282 -7.44 15.93 7.14
N HIS A 283 -7.82 16.39 8.35
CA HIS A 283 -7.21 15.98 9.60
C HIS A 283 -8.26 15.77 10.68
N TRP A 284 -7.98 14.88 11.63
CA TRP A 284 -8.90 14.55 12.71
C TRP A 284 -8.15 14.14 13.99
N PRO A 285 -8.56 14.51 15.22
CA PRO A 285 -9.73 15.31 15.55
C PRO A 285 -9.59 16.78 15.13
N ILE A 286 -10.71 17.51 15.19
CA ILE A 286 -10.74 18.95 14.93
C ILE A 286 -10.06 19.70 16.09
N ILE A 287 -9.23 20.69 15.75
CA ILE A 287 -8.59 21.59 16.72
C ILE A 287 -9.52 22.79 16.94
N ASP A 288 -10.17 22.85 18.09
CA ASP A 288 -10.98 24.00 18.51
C ASP A 288 -10.17 25.06 19.27
N GLU A 289 -10.82 26.14 19.71
CA GLU A 289 -10.21 27.25 20.43
C GLU A 289 -9.65 26.90 21.82
N TYR A 290 -10.03 25.75 22.38
CA TYR A 290 -9.57 25.25 23.66
C TYR A 290 -8.39 24.28 23.51
N HIS A 291 -8.18 23.75 22.31
CA HIS A 291 -7.08 22.84 22.02
C HIS A 291 -5.72 23.55 22.04
N GLY A 292 -4.69 22.90 22.61
CA GLY A 292 -3.36 23.50 22.80
C GLY A 292 -2.63 23.91 21.50
N LEU A 293 -3.07 23.38 20.35
CA LEU A 293 -2.54 23.75 19.02
C LEU A 293 -3.30 24.90 18.34
N TRP A 294 -4.38 25.41 18.94
CA TRP A 294 -5.18 26.49 18.35
C TRP A 294 -4.35 27.73 18.03
N GLY A 295 -3.43 28.11 18.91
CA GLY A 295 -2.57 29.27 18.71
C GLY A 295 -1.74 29.18 17.41
N ALA A 296 -1.33 27.97 17.01
CA ALA A 296 -0.62 27.75 15.76
C ALA A 296 -1.55 27.86 14.54
N ILE A 297 -2.80 27.36 14.64
CA ILE A 297 -3.82 27.52 13.59
C ILE A 297 -4.20 29.00 13.41
N ALA A 298 -4.49 29.70 14.50
CA ALA A 298 -4.98 31.08 14.49
C ALA A 298 -3.92 32.11 14.05
N SER A 299 -2.64 31.71 13.95
CA SER A 299 -1.53 32.58 13.55
C SER A 299 -0.88 32.23 12.21
N ASN A 300 -1.27 31.12 11.58
CA ASN A 300 -0.67 30.60 10.35
C ASN A 300 -1.66 30.61 9.18
N TYR A 301 -1.86 31.75 8.54
CA TYR A 301 -2.65 31.88 7.30
C TYR A 301 -2.12 33.01 6.41
N ALA A 302 -2.28 32.88 5.09
CA ALA A 302 -1.69 33.82 4.14
C ALA A 302 -2.55 35.06 3.83
N TYR A 303 -3.88 34.91 3.80
CA TYR A 303 -4.80 35.97 3.36
C TYR A 303 -5.88 36.25 4.39
N GLY A 304 -6.72 35.26 4.65
CA GLY A 304 -7.80 35.33 5.63
C GLY A 304 -7.92 33.99 6.34
N PHE A 305 -8.44 34.03 7.57
CA PHE A 305 -8.54 32.83 8.39
C PHE A 305 -9.60 31.87 7.83
N LYS A 306 -9.17 30.68 7.38
CA LYS A 306 -10.03 29.63 6.81
C LYS A 306 -10.17 28.40 7.72
N ASN A 307 -9.18 28.12 8.56
CA ASN A 307 -9.07 26.91 9.39
C ASN A 307 -9.93 26.97 10.67
N HIS A 308 -11.16 27.47 10.54
CA HIS A 308 -12.17 27.32 11.60
C HIS A 308 -12.40 25.83 11.90
N PRO A 309 -12.85 25.47 13.11
CA PRO A 309 -13.19 24.09 13.44
C PRO A 309 -14.15 23.46 12.40
N GLY A 310 -13.74 22.38 11.75
CA GLY A 310 -14.51 21.73 10.69
C GLY A 310 -14.32 22.34 9.29
N HIS A 311 -13.38 23.26 9.09
CA HIS A 311 -13.15 23.93 7.81
C HIS A 311 -11.71 23.75 7.32
N PHE A 312 -11.55 23.80 6.00
CA PHE A 312 -10.26 23.78 5.30
C PHE A 312 -9.36 22.63 5.80
N HIS A 313 -8.12 22.88 6.24
CA HIS A 313 -7.25 21.80 6.77
C HIS A 313 -7.69 21.29 8.14
N ASN A 314 -8.43 22.09 8.92
CA ASN A 314 -8.87 21.77 10.29
C ASN A 314 -10.20 20.97 10.29
N GLY A 315 -10.16 19.76 9.73
CA GLY A 315 -11.29 18.84 9.68
C GLY A 315 -12.31 19.10 8.57
N GLY A 316 -12.04 20.02 7.63
CA GLY A 316 -12.80 20.10 6.39
C GLY A 316 -12.63 18.82 5.56
N VAL A 317 -13.67 18.42 4.82
CA VAL A 317 -13.63 17.25 3.93
C VAL A 317 -13.24 17.71 2.53
N TRP A 318 -12.13 17.20 2.00
CA TRP A 318 -11.65 17.61 0.67
C TRP A 318 -12.03 16.56 -0.36
N GLY A 319 -12.35 16.98 -1.59
CA GLY A 319 -12.45 16.05 -2.71
C GLY A 319 -11.16 15.25 -2.88
N LEU A 320 -10.02 15.89 -2.61
CA LEU A 320 -8.70 15.27 -2.53
C LEU A 320 -8.66 14.08 -1.55
N THR A 321 -8.93 14.31 -0.26
CA THR A 321 -8.82 13.28 0.78
C THR A 321 -9.89 12.21 0.64
N GLN A 322 -11.11 12.60 0.29
CA GLN A 322 -12.20 11.66 0.03
C GLN A 322 -11.89 10.75 -1.17
N GLY A 323 -11.32 11.29 -2.25
CA GLY A 323 -10.96 10.52 -3.43
C GLY A 323 -9.82 9.53 -3.19
N PHE A 324 -8.72 9.96 -2.53
CA PHE A 324 -7.63 9.02 -2.19
C PHE A 324 -8.08 7.96 -1.19
N MET A 325 -8.94 8.31 -0.23
CA MET A 325 -9.51 7.35 0.71
C MET A 325 -10.41 6.34 0.00
N ALA A 326 -11.32 6.80 -0.87
CA ALA A 326 -12.14 5.92 -1.69
C ALA A 326 -11.26 5.00 -2.56
N ALA A 327 -10.20 5.53 -3.17
CA ALA A 327 -9.25 4.72 -3.93
C ALA A 327 -8.60 3.63 -3.07
N ALA A 328 -8.09 4.00 -1.88
CA ALA A 328 -7.47 3.06 -0.96
C ALA A 328 -8.44 1.95 -0.55
N MET A 329 -9.68 2.29 -0.20
CA MET A 329 -10.70 1.32 0.18
C MET A 329 -11.12 0.40 -0.95
N ASN A 330 -11.21 0.91 -2.19
CA ASN A 330 -11.51 0.09 -3.38
C ASN A 330 -10.42 -0.95 -3.69
N THR A 331 -9.21 -0.78 -3.14
CA THR A 331 -8.17 -1.81 -3.23
C THR A 331 -8.32 -2.92 -2.20
N LEU A 332 -9.17 -2.80 -1.18
CA LEU A 332 -9.33 -3.83 -0.15
C LEU A 332 -10.42 -4.85 -0.53
N VAL A 333 -10.12 -6.14 -0.37
CA VAL A 333 -11.07 -7.22 -0.65
C VAL A 333 -12.20 -7.20 0.39
N GLY A 334 -13.46 -7.31 -0.05
CA GLY A 334 -14.61 -7.48 0.83
C GLY A 334 -15.06 -6.21 1.56
N VAL A 335 -14.51 -5.04 1.24
CA VAL A 335 -14.95 -3.77 1.83
C VAL A 335 -15.92 -3.04 0.89
N ASP A 336 -17.04 -2.59 1.45
CA ASP A 336 -18.04 -1.80 0.72
C ASP A 336 -17.44 -0.48 0.20
N HIS A 337 -17.92 -0.02 -0.96
CA HIS A 337 -17.50 1.21 -1.64
C HIS A 337 -18.03 2.48 -0.94
N ALA A 338 -18.23 2.43 0.38
CA ALA A 338 -18.97 3.42 1.15
C ALA A 338 -18.33 4.82 1.08
N TYR A 339 -17.01 4.93 1.02
CA TYR A 339 -16.32 6.21 0.83
C TYR A 339 -16.54 6.81 -0.56
N MET A 340 -16.63 5.96 -1.59
CA MET A 340 -16.97 6.41 -2.94
C MET A 340 -18.43 6.87 -3.00
N VAL A 341 -19.35 6.14 -2.36
CA VAL A 341 -20.76 6.53 -2.25
C VAL A 341 -20.93 7.86 -1.51
N ALA A 342 -20.19 8.06 -0.41
CA ALA A 342 -20.17 9.32 0.31
C ALA A 342 -19.63 10.47 -0.56
N TYR A 343 -18.57 10.22 -1.34
CA TYR A 343 -18.04 11.23 -2.26
C TYR A 343 -19.06 11.60 -3.36
N GLU A 344 -19.67 10.60 -3.99
CA GLU A 344 -20.69 10.81 -5.02
C GLU A 344 -21.91 11.55 -4.46
N ARG A 345 -22.29 11.35 -3.19
CA ARG A 345 -23.34 12.14 -2.53
C ARG A 345 -22.96 13.60 -2.36
N MET A 346 -21.75 13.88 -1.86
CA MET A 346 -21.25 15.26 -1.72
C MET A 346 -21.21 15.96 -3.08
N LEU A 347 -20.75 15.27 -4.11
CA LEU A 347 -20.75 15.78 -5.48
C LEU A 347 -22.17 16.01 -5.98
N GLN A 348 -23.12 15.10 -5.73
CA GLN A 348 -24.51 15.26 -6.14
C GLN A 348 -25.15 16.53 -5.59
N GLU A 349 -24.81 16.90 -4.35
CA GLU A 349 -25.33 18.11 -3.68
C GLU A 349 -24.66 19.40 -4.17
N SER A 350 -23.40 19.35 -4.59
CA SER A 350 -22.65 20.54 -5.01
C SER A 350 -22.54 20.72 -6.52
N MET A 351 -22.74 19.70 -7.35
CA MET A 351 -22.38 19.71 -8.78
C MET A 351 -23.03 20.85 -9.57
N ALA A 352 -24.25 21.25 -9.21
CA ALA A 352 -24.97 22.31 -9.92
C ALA A 352 -24.33 23.70 -9.75
N ASP A 353 -23.83 24.01 -8.55
CA ASP A 353 -23.39 25.35 -8.18
C ASP A 353 -21.87 25.44 -7.93
N HIS A 354 -21.29 24.37 -7.38
CA HIS A 354 -19.91 24.28 -6.94
C HIS A 354 -19.28 22.91 -7.31
N PRO A 355 -19.25 22.54 -8.60
CA PRO A 355 -18.67 21.28 -9.07
C PRO A 355 -17.22 21.12 -8.60
N PHE A 356 -16.87 19.91 -8.14
CA PHE A 356 -15.52 19.56 -7.67
C PHE A 356 -14.88 20.67 -6.81
N ALA A 357 -15.59 21.05 -5.75
CA ALA A 357 -15.13 22.02 -4.76
C ALA A 357 -13.73 21.69 -4.21
N GLU A 358 -13.01 22.73 -3.82
CA GLU A 358 -11.74 22.64 -3.09
C GLU A 358 -11.93 21.84 -1.79
N TYR A 359 -12.93 22.20 -0.98
CA TYR A 359 -13.30 21.45 0.22
C TYR A 359 -14.79 21.63 0.58
N TYR A 360 -15.23 20.88 1.59
CA TYR A 360 -16.56 20.93 2.20
C TYR A 360 -16.41 21.09 3.72
N SER A 361 -17.24 21.90 4.36
CA SER A 361 -17.23 22.04 5.82
C SER A 361 -17.72 20.77 6.51
N TYR A 362 -17.29 20.52 7.74
CA TYR A 362 -17.78 19.44 8.59
C TYR A 362 -18.50 20.02 9.82
N PRO A 363 -19.65 19.46 10.25
CA PRO A 363 -20.36 18.32 9.66
C PRO A 363 -21.34 18.70 8.54
N ASP A 364 -21.54 19.99 8.27
CA ASP A 364 -22.57 20.51 7.36
C ASP A 364 -22.43 20.12 5.88
N LEU A 365 -21.22 19.71 5.45
CA LEU A 365 -20.86 19.38 4.08
C LEU A 365 -21.18 20.48 3.05
N LYS A 366 -21.09 21.75 3.44
CA LYS A 366 -21.25 22.88 2.51
C LYS A 366 -19.98 23.07 1.69
N PRO A 367 -20.06 23.16 0.35
CA PRO A 367 -18.88 23.38 -0.48
C PRO A 367 -18.27 24.76 -0.20
N GLY A 368 -16.94 24.84 -0.22
CA GLY A 368 -16.17 26.05 -0.01
C GLY A 368 -14.93 26.10 -0.89
N GLY A 369 -14.31 27.27 -0.95
CA GLY A 369 -13.11 27.50 -1.75
C GLY A 369 -13.39 27.56 -3.26
N VAL A 370 -12.42 27.19 -4.07
CA VAL A 370 -12.53 27.24 -5.54
C VAL A 370 -13.39 26.07 -6.08
N LYS A 371 -14.03 26.25 -7.23
CA LYS A 371 -14.78 25.18 -7.94
C LYS A 371 -14.01 24.71 -9.17
N ASN A 372 -14.32 23.53 -9.71
CA ASN A 372 -13.60 22.88 -10.81
C ASN A 372 -12.11 22.70 -10.49
N LEU A 373 -11.77 22.19 -9.30
CA LEU A 373 -10.38 21.92 -8.95
C LEU A 373 -9.90 20.58 -9.49
N CYS A 374 -8.74 20.62 -10.15
CA CYS A 374 -8.08 19.48 -10.77
C CYS A 374 -7.76 18.38 -9.77
N PHE A 375 -7.31 18.69 -8.55
CA PHE A 375 -7.03 17.63 -7.59
C PHE A 375 -8.31 16.92 -7.12
N SER A 376 -9.47 17.59 -7.13
CA SER A 376 -10.73 17.02 -6.64
C SER A 376 -11.33 16.12 -7.72
N ALA A 377 -11.34 16.61 -8.96
CA ALA A 377 -11.70 15.81 -10.13
C ALA A 377 -10.72 14.64 -10.35
N GLY A 378 -9.42 14.91 -10.21
CA GLY A 378 -8.35 13.92 -10.37
C GLY A 378 -8.40 12.83 -9.31
N SER A 379 -8.60 13.17 -8.04
CA SER A 379 -8.75 12.17 -6.97
C SER A 379 -10.00 11.30 -7.15
N TYR A 380 -11.10 11.86 -7.65
CA TYR A 380 -12.30 11.09 -8.03
C TYR A 380 -11.98 10.08 -9.14
N LEU A 381 -11.23 10.50 -10.16
CA LEU A 381 -10.80 9.62 -11.24
C LEU A 381 -9.80 8.55 -10.76
N ILE A 382 -8.90 8.87 -9.82
CA ILE A 382 -8.02 7.87 -9.19
C ILE A 382 -8.86 6.83 -8.43
N ALA A 383 -9.85 7.26 -7.64
CA ALA A 383 -10.80 6.36 -6.97
C ALA A 383 -11.53 5.47 -7.97
N ALA A 384 -11.89 6.02 -9.13
CA ALA A 384 -12.53 5.28 -10.19
C ALA A 384 -11.61 4.22 -10.81
N ALA A 385 -10.35 4.57 -11.10
CA ALA A 385 -9.36 3.61 -11.60
C ALA A 385 -9.07 2.50 -10.59
N ALA A 386 -9.09 2.84 -9.29
CA ALA A 386 -8.88 1.89 -8.21
C ALA A 386 -9.99 0.85 -8.08
N ALA A 387 -11.25 1.20 -8.40
CA ALA A 387 -12.35 0.22 -8.41
C ALA A 387 -12.20 -0.81 -9.54
N ASP A 388 -11.64 -0.39 -10.68
CA ASP A 388 -11.40 -1.27 -11.82
C ASP A 388 -10.10 -2.09 -11.65
N GLN A 389 -9.19 -1.66 -10.75
CA GLN A 389 -7.86 -2.24 -10.49
C GLN A 389 -7.07 -2.59 -11.78
N GLY A 390 -7.19 -1.75 -12.81
CA GLY A 390 -6.53 -1.97 -14.10
C GLY A 390 -5.00 -1.93 -14.03
N GLU A 391 -4.34 -2.39 -15.08
CA GLU A 391 -2.88 -2.44 -15.18
C GLU A 391 -2.21 -1.08 -14.98
N ALA A 392 -2.75 -0.03 -15.61
CA ALA A 392 -2.21 1.32 -15.46
C ALA A 392 -2.26 1.82 -14.01
N PHE A 393 -3.40 1.67 -13.33
CA PHE A 393 -3.54 2.03 -11.92
C PHE A 393 -2.60 1.22 -11.02
N THR A 394 -2.61 -0.11 -11.14
CA THR A 394 -1.79 -0.98 -10.29
C THR A 394 -0.29 -0.81 -10.51
N ALA A 395 0.13 -0.42 -11.72
CA ALA A 395 1.50 -0.02 -12.01
C ALA A 395 1.88 1.28 -11.30
N ILE A 396 1.02 2.30 -11.32
CA ILE A 396 1.27 3.59 -10.69
C ILE A 396 1.34 3.48 -9.16
N PHE A 397 0.39 2.79 -8.54
CA PHE A 397 0.32 2.65 -7.08
C PHE A 397 1.07 1.44 -6.53
N GLU A 398 1.91 0.79 -7.35
CA GLU A 398 2.75 -0.35 -6.93
C GLU A 398 1.93 -1.51 -6.32
N ARG A 399 0.69 -1.66 -6.81
CA ARG A 399 -0.32 -2.65 -6.40
C ARG A 399 -0.47 -3.82 -7.38
N ARG A 400 0.51 -4.03 -8.26
CA ARG A 400 0.53 -5.16 -9.22
C ARG A 400 0.24 -6.50 -8.54
N LEU A 401 0.57 -6.64 -7.25
CA LEU A 401 0.31 -7.84 -6.47
C LEU A 401 -1.17 -8.28 -6.43
N GLN A 402 -2.14 -7.37 -6.34
CA GLN A 402 -3.55 -7.78 -6.23
C GLN A 402 -4.09 -8.31 -7.55
N MET A 403 -3.72 -7.67 -8.66
CA MET A 403 -4.04 -8.17 -9.99
C MET A 403 -3.31 -9.50 -10.27
N LEU A 404 -2.05 -9.62 -9.83
CA LEU A 404 -1.30 -10.87 -9.87
C LEU A 404 -1.93 -11.95 -8.98
N MET A 405 -2.47 -11.60 -7.82
CA MET A 405 -3.17 -12.51 -6.92
C MET A 405 -4.51 -12.97 -7.52
N ALA A 406 -5.30 -12.08 -8.10
CA ALA A 406 -6.54 -12.46 -8.80
C ALA A 406 -6.26 -13.35 -10.02
N LYS A 407 -5.19 -13.05 -10.77
CA LYS A 407 -4.71 -13.91 -11.86
C LYS A 407 -4.23 -15.27 -11.34
N ALA A 408 -3.50 -15.27 -10.23
CA ALA A 408 -3.01 -16.49 -9.57
C ALA A 408 -4.16 -17.33 -8.99
N GLU A 409 -5.21 -16.71 -8.45
CA GLU A 409 -6.43 -17.39 -8.00
C GLU A 409 -7.14 -18.06 -9.17
N LYS A 410 -7.32 -17.36 -10.29
CA LYS A 410 -7.92 -17.94 -11.50
C LYS A 410 -7.12 -19.13 -12.04
N ILE A 411 -5.80 -18.99 -12.12
CA ILE A 411 -4.90 -20.09 -12.51
C ILE A 411 -5.02 -21.25 -11.52
N ALA A 412 -5.06 -20.96 -10.22
CA ALA A 412 -5.20 -21.99 -9.18
C ALA A 412 -6.55 -22.71 -9.25
N GLU A 413 -7.65 -22.02 -9.60
CA GLU A 413 -8.96 -22.64 -9.84
C GLU A 413 -8.95 -23.58 -11.06
N GLU A 414 -8.29 -23.17 -12.15
CA GLU A 414 -8.11 -24.01 -13.34
C GLU A 414 -7.26 -25.26 -13.01
N LEU A 415 -6.15 -25.08 -12.29
CA LEU A 415 -5.31 -26.17 -11.81
C LEU A 415 -6.04 -27.10 -10.83
N ALA A 416 -6.82 -26.55 -9.90
CA ALA A 416 -7.56 -27.33 -8.91
C ALA A 416 -8.57 -28.27 -9.58
N ARG A 417 -9.29 -27.79 -10.60
CA ARG A 417 -10.19 -28.63 -11.41
C ARG A 417 -9.43 -29.77 -12.08
N GLU A 418 -8.26 -29.47 -12.65
CA GLU A 418 -7.44 -30.48 -13.32
C GLU A 418 -6.89 -31.53 -12.33
N VAL A 419 -6.39 -31.10 -11.16
CA VAL A 419 -5.93 -31.97 -10.07
C VAL A 419 -7.03 -32.91 -9.61
N VAL A 420 -8.21 -32.35 -9.28
CA VAL A 420 -9.35 -33.12 -8.74
C VAL A 420 -9.88 -34.13 -9.78
N GLN A 421 -9.84 -33.79 -11.06
CA GLN A 421 -10.24 -34.70 -12.14
C GLN A 421 -9.22 -35.81 -12.41
N LYS A 422 -7.92 -35.50 -12.39
CA LYS A 422 -6.86 -36.46 -12.74
C LYS A 422 -6.55 -37.45 -11.62
N SER A 423 -6.63 -37.02 -10.37
CA SER A 423 -6.10 -37.77 -9.23
C SER A 423 -7.04 -37.71 -8.03
N PRO A 424 -8.19 -38.41 -8.05
CA PRO A 424 -9.12 -38.41 -6.93
C PRO A 424 -8.55 -39.17 -5.72
N ALA A 425 -8.30 -38.45 -4.63
CA ALA A 425 -7.89 -38.98 -3.33
C ALA A 425 -8.64 -38.29 -2.17
N LYS A 426 -8.48 -38.86 -0.96
CA LYS A 426 -8.97 -38.25 0.29
C LYS A 426 -7.97 -37.25 0.89
N VAL A 427 -6.69 -37.36 0.54
CA VAL A 427 -5.63 -36.49 1.06
C VAL A 427 -4.80 -35.95 -0.09
N TYR A 428 -4.65 -34.63 -0.14
CA TYR A 428 -3.78 -33.92 -1.08
C TYR A 428 -2.68 -33.19 -0.31
N ARG A 429 -1.44 -33.31 -0.75
CA ARG A 429 -0.27 -32.63 -0.16
C ARG A 429 0.35 -31.69 -1.18
N VAL A 430 0.29 -30.39 -0.95
CA VAL A 430 0.79 -29.34 -1.84
C VAL A 430 2.11 -28.80 -1.31
N SER A 431 3.21 -29.10 -2.01
CA SER A 431 4.58 -28.74 -1.63
C SER A 431 5.28 -27.88 -2.69
N GLY A 432 6.38 -27.25 -2.28
CA GLY A 432 7.17 -26.32 -3.08
C GLY A 432 7.71 -25.17 -2.25
N GLU A 433 8.47 -24.29 -2.90
CA GLU A 433 9.16 -23.17 -2.27
C GLU A 433 8.22 -22.13 -1.66
N SER A 434 8.75 -21.32 -0.74
CA SER A 434 8.02 -20.15 -0.24
C SER A 434 7.71 -19.17 -1.38
N GLY A 435 6.43 -18.80 -1.52
CA GLY A 435 5.97 -17.84 -2.55
C GLY A 435 5.59 -18.42 -3.92
N CYS A 436 5.58 -19.75 -4.11
CA CYS A 436 5.25 -20.37 -5.40
C CYS A 436 3.74 -20.50 -5.70
N GLY A 437 2.88 -20.43 -4.69
CA GLY A 437 1.42 -20.53 -4.84
C GLY A 437 0.73 -21.68 -4.12
N LYS A 438 1.42 -22.45 -3.25
CA LYS A 438 0.88 -23.60 -2.50
C LYS A 438 -0.47 -23.33 -1.83
N THR A 439 -0.52 -22.35 -0.92
CA THR A 439 -1.72 -21.99 -0.17
C THR A 439 -2.86 -21.59 -1.11
N THR A 440 -2.56 -20.93 -2.22
CA THR A 440 -3.57 -20.52 -3.21
C THR A 440 -4.17 -21.73 -3.92
N LEU A 441 -3.35 -22.67 -4.41
CA LEU A 441 -3.82 -23.91 -5.01
C LEU A 441 -4.58 -24.79 -4.00
N ALA A 442 -4.07 -24.91 -2.77
CA ALA A 442 -4.70 -25.71 -1.73
C ALA A 442 -6.10 -25.21 -1.38
N LYS A 443 -6.28 -23.89 -1.24
CA LYS A 443 -7.61 -23.27 -1.07
C LYS A 443 -8.52 -23.50 -2.26
N ALA A 444 -7.98 -23.44 -3.49
CA ALA A 444 -8.76 -23.71 -4.70
C ALA A 444 -9.23 -25.17 -4.78
N ILE A 445 -8.40 -26.14 -4.36
CA ILE A 445 -8.79 -27.56 -4.28
C ILE A 445 -9.92 -27.76 -3.26
N VAL A 446 -9.85 -27.12 -2.08
CA VAL A 446 -10.94 -27.17 -1.08
C VAL A 446 -12.25 -26.64 -1.68
N LYS A 447 -12.22 -25.44 -2.29
CA LYS A 447 -13.39 -24.85 -2.95
C LYS A 447 -13.98 -25.74 -4.04
N GLU A 448 -13.13 -26.39 -4.83
CA GLU A 448 -13.56 -27.30 -5.89
C GLU A 448 -14.31 -28.51 -5.32
N PHE A 449 -13.87 -29.08 -4.20
CA PHE A 449 -14.60 -30.15 -3.53
C PHE A 449 -15.90 -29.70 -2.86
N GLU A 450 -15.89 -28.52 -2.23
CA GLU A 450 -17.10 -27.92 -1.64
C GLU A 450 -18.15 -27.64 -2.72
N ALA A 451 -17.74 -27.19 -3.91
CA ALA A 451 -18.62 -27.01 -5.06
C ALA A 451 -19.24 -28.34 -5.57
N GLN A 452 -18.58 -29.46 -5.31
CA GLN A 452 -19.09 -30.81 -5.58
C GLN A 452 -19.91 -31.39 -4.41
N GLY A 453 -20.18 -30.59 -3.37
CA GLY A 453 -20.97 -30.98 -2.21
C GLY A 453 -20.21 -31.81 -1.16
N LYS A 454 -18.87 -31.88 -1.25
CA LYS A 454 -18.04 -32.58 -0.27
C LYS A 454 -17.47 -31.61 0.74
N LYS A 455 -17.40 -32.02 2.01
CA LYS A 455 -16.73 -31.21 3.04
C LYS A 455 -15.22 -31.46 2.98
N ALA A 456 -14.45 -30.40 2.78
CA ALA A 456 -13.00 -30.44 2.69
C ALA A 456 -12.35 -29.56 3.75
N MET A 457 -11.20 -29.97 4.28
CA MET A 457 -10.45 -29.22 5.30
C MET A 457 -9.04 -28.87 4.81
N LEU A 458 -8.65 -27.61 4.98
CA LEU A 458 -7.28 -27.13 4.73
C LEU A 458 -6.46 -27.18 6.03
N ILE A 459 -5.27 -27.79 5.96
CA ILE A 459 -4.30 -27.85 7.04
C ILE A 459 -2.99 -27.20 6.57
N SER A 460 -2.45 -26.27 7.35
CA SER A 460 -1.15 -25.63 7.09
C SER A 460 -0.06 -26.34 7.90
N GLN A 461 0.99 -26.81 7.24
CA GLN A 461 2.15 -27.43 7.89
C GLN A 461 2.86 -26.49 8.88
N ASP A 462 2.82 -25.18 8.62
CA ASP A 462 3.53 -24.18 9.45
C ASP A 462 3.04 -24.18 10.91
N GLU A 463 1.82 -24.65 11.16
CA GLU A 463 1.24 -24.80 12.50
C GLU A 463 1.79 -26.02 13.26
N TYR A 464 2.47 -26.92 12.56
CA TYR A 464 2.96 -28.21 13.08
C TYR A 464 4.47 -28.25 13.23
N PHE A 465 5.17 -27.11 13.23
CA PHE A 465 6.56 -27.10 13.66
C PHE A 465 6.69 -27.43 15.15
N HIS A 466 7.80 -28.03 15.57
CA HIS A 466 8.06 -28.32 16.98
C HIS A 466 8.16 -27.04 17.83
N LEU A 467 8.67 -25.95 17.26
CA LEU A 467 8.89 -24.67 17.94
C LEU A 467 8.05 -23.53 17.35
N PRO A 468 7.60 -22.57 18.18
CA PRO A 468 7.00 -21.31 17.71
C PRO A 468 7.97 -20.48 16.83
N PRO A 469 7.47 -19.51 16.05
CA PRO A 469 8.24 -18.90 14.97
C PRO A 469 9.59 -18.26 15.34
N ARG A 470 9.66 -17.42 16.38
CA ARG A 470 10.91 -16.75 16.80
C ARG A 470 11.84 -17.74 17.47
N GLN A 471 11.32 -18.65 18.30
CA GLN A 471 12.10 -19.75 18.86
C GLN A 471 12.69 -20.65 17.77
N ASN A 472 11.92 -20.97 16.74
CA ASN A 472 12.38 -21.77 15.61
C ASN A 472 13.45 -21.03 14.81
N HIS A 473 13.26 -19.73 14.55
CA HIS A 473 14.27 -18.89 13.93
C HIS A 473 15.58 -18.88 14.73
N ASN A 474 15.52 -18.68 16.06
CA ASN A 474 16.71 -18.72 16.91
C ASN A 474 17.39 -20.08 16.85
N LYS A 475 16.63 -21.18 16.84
CA LYS A 475 17.19 -22.52 16.67
C LYS A 475 17.88 -22.70 15.31
N ARG A 476 17.34 -22.14 14.22
CA ARG A 476 17.99 -22.13 12.89
C ARG A 476 19.30 -21.34 12.88
N VAL A 477 19.41 -20.30 13.71
CA VAL A 477 20.65 -19.51 13.89
C VAL A 477 21.69 -20.30 14.70
N GLU A 478 21.26 -20.97 15.77
CA GLU A 478 22.12 -21.76 16.65
C GLU A 478 22.61 -23.07 16.01
N ASP A 479 21.73 -23.74 15.27
CA ASP A 479 21.96 -25.05 14.66
C ASP A 479 21.40 -25.05 13.24
N PHE A 480 22.25 -24.78 12.26
CA PHE A 480 21.83 -24.67 10.87
C PHE A 480 21.38 -26.01 10.25
N GLU A 481 21.78 -27.15 10.83
CA GLU A 481 21.32 -28.48 10.40
C GLU A 481 19.90 -28.81 10.87
N TRP A 482 19.34 -27.99 11.76
CA TRP A 482 17.94 -28.07 12.16
C TRP A 482 16.97 -27.80 10.99
N ILE A 483 17.38 -26.99 10.01
CA ILE A 483 16.53 -26.56 8.90
C ILE A 483 16.15 -27.78 8.03
N GLY A 484 14.85 -28.07 7.92
CA GLY A 484 14.36 -29.16 7.07
C GLY A 484 13.20 -29.96 7.67
N LEU A 485 13.10 -31.22 7.24
CA LEU A 485 12.01 -32.13 7.63
C LEU A 485 11.90 -32.34 9.15
N GLY A 486 13.01 -32.24 9.88
CA GLY A 486 13.05 -32.42 11.33
C GLY A 486 12.39 -31.29 12.12
N GLU A 487 12.07 -30.16 11.48
CA GLU A 487 11.35 -29.07 12.13
C GLU A 487 9.87 -29.43 12.38
N VAL A 488 9.31 -30.32 11.56
CA VAL A 488 7.88 -30.64 11.51
C VAL A 488 7.56 -31.81 12.46
N ASP A 489 6.54 -31.63 13.28
CA ASP A 489 5.95 -32.67 14.11
C ASP A 489 5.00 -33.56 13.27
N TRP A 490 5.61 -34.46 12.49
CA TRP A 490 4.90 -35.38 11.59
C TRP A 490 3.87 -36.26 12.30
N LYS A 491 4.18 -36.67 13.54
CA LYS A 491 3.28 -37.49 14.35
C LYS A 491 2.01 -36.72 14.69
N MET A 492 2.13 -35.46 15.07
CA MET A 492 0.98 -34.59 15.34
C MET A 492 0.19 -34.30 14.06
N LEU A 493 0.87 -33.91 12.99
CA LEU A 493 0.23 -33.59 11.71
C LEU A 493 -0.59 -34.78 11.16
N ASN A 494 0.04 -35.95 11.05
CA ASN A 494 -0.64 -37.15 10.55
C ASN A 494 -1.74 -37.64 11.51
N GLY A 495 -1.52 -37.51 12.82
CA GLY A 495 -2.54 -37.83 13.82
C GLY A 495 -3.78 -36.94 13.71
N VAL A 496 -3.64 -35.66 13.33
CA VAL A 496 -4.77 -34.78 13.04
C VAL A 496 -5.45 -35.20 11.75
N ILE A 497 -4.70 -35.48 10.68
CA ILE A 497 -5.27 -35.93 9.39
C ILE A 497 -6.15 -37.18 9.59
N ASP A 498 -5.67 -38.16 10.36
CA ASP A 498 -6.39 -39.40 10.63
C ASP A 498 -7.65 -39.17 11.49
N GLN A 499 -7.59 -38.24 12.44
CA GLN A 499 -8.76 -37.84 13.23
C GLN A 499 -9.80 -37.12 12.36
N VAL A 500 -9.37 -36.19 11.51
CA VAL A 500 -10.26 -35.43 10.62
C VAL A 500 -10.99 -36.35 9.64
N LEU A 501 -10.32 -37.38 9.12
CA LEU A 501 -10.92 -38.34 8.20
C LEU A 501 -11.73 -39.45 8.88
N ASN A 502 -11.78 -39.48 10.21
CA ASN A 502 -12.54 -40.47 10.97
C ASN A 502 -14.00 -39.99 11.16
N PRO A 503 -15.01 -40.67 10.56
CA PRO A 503 -16.41 -40.26 10.67
C PRO A 503 -16.98 -40.25 12.09
N ALA A 504 -16.29 -40.88 13.06
CA ALA A 504 -16.69 -40.87 14.46
C ALA A 504 -16.21 -39.62 15.23
N VAL A 505 -15.36 -38.78 14.62
CA VAL A 505 -14.76 -37.59 15.24
C VAL A 505 -15.49 -36.35 14.74
N ALA A 506 -16.27 -35.70 15.62
CA ALA A 506 -17.00 -34.49 15.26
C ALA A 506 -16.13 -33.22 15.31
N ALA A 507 -15.06 -33.23 16.10
CA ALA A 507 -14.13 -32.10 16.26
C ALA A 507 -12.74 -32.60 16.65
N VAL A 508 -11.71 -31.85 16.25
CA VAL A 508 -10.29 -32.14 16.51
C VAL A 508 -9.59 -30.92 17.10
N GLU A 509 -8.70 -31.14 18.05
CA GLU A 509 -7.81 -30.09 18.55
C GLU A 509 -6.60 -29.95 17.62
N VAL A 510 -6.35 -28.72 17.15
CA VAL A 510 -5.22 -28.40 16.29
C VAL A 510 -4.36 -27.30 16.90
N PRO A 511 -3.05 -27.30 16.64
CA PRO A 511 -2.19 -26.20 17.05
C PRO A 511 -2.48 -24.94 16.21
N GLU A 512 -2.26 -23.79 16.83
CA GLU A 512 -2.19 -22.48 16.16
C GLU A 512 -0.99 -21.72 16.72
N MET A 513 -0.08 -21.30 15.84
CA MET A 513 1.12 -20.56 16.19
C MET A 513 0.78 -19.08 16.35
N ASN A 514 0.92 -18.56 17.56
CA ASN A 514 0.77 -17.14 17.84
C ASN A 514 2.08 -16.42 17.54
N TRP A 515 2.11 -15.68 16.43
CA TRP A 515 3.30 -14.97 15.96
C TRP A 515 3.68 -13.76 16.81
N GLU A 516 2.72 -13.13 17.49
CA GLU A 516 2.96 -11.95 18.32
C GLU A 516 3.53 -12.35 19.69
N LEU A 517 2.93 -13.36 20.32
CA LEU A 517 3.34 -13.87 21.63
C LEU A 517 4.46 -14.92 21.55
N ASP A 518 4.73 -15.45 20.37
CA ASP A 518 5.69 -16.54 20.13
C ASP A 518 5.36 -17.83 20.92
N THR A 519 4.08 -18.19 20.91
CA THR A 519 3.52 -19.35 21.63
C THR A 519 2.81 -20.30 20.67
N LYS A 520 2.70 -21.57 21.08
CA LYS A 520 1.82 -22.55 20.43
C LYS A 520 0.54 -22.66 21.25
N GLU A 521 -0.57 -22.24 20.65
CA GLU A 521 -1.91 -22.29 21.22
C GLU A 521 -2.70 -23.44 20.59
N TRP A 522 -3.88 -23.74 21.12
CA TRP A 522 -4.73 -24.83 20.67
C TRP A 522 -6.13 -24.31 20.38
N LYS A 523 -6.71 -24.78 19.27
CA LYS A 523 -8.10 -24.49 18.91
C LYS A 523 -8.83 -25.76 18.48
N THR A 524 -10.13 -25.76 18.72
CA THR A 524 -11.03 -26.79 18.25
C THR A 524 -11.47 -26.49 16.81
N MET A 525 -11.30 -27.45 15.90
CA MET A 525 -11.84 -27.41 14.54
C MET A 525 -12.93 -28.47 14.35
N GLU A 526 -14.03 -28.11 13.69
CA GLU A 526 -15.08 -29.06 13.33
C GLU A 526 -14.58 -30.05 12.26
N ALA A 527 -14.71 -31.33 12.55
CA ALA A 527 -14.30 -32.44 11.69
C ALA A 527 -15.48 -33.30 11.21
N ASP A 528 -16.70 -33.02 11.67
CA ASP A 528 -17.89 -33.80 11.30
C ASP A 528 -18.08 -33.84 9.78
N GLN A 529 -18.20 -35.04 9.22
CA GLN A 529 -18.41 -35.31 7.79
C GLN A 529 -17.31 -34.81 6.85
N VAL A 530 -16.09 -34.56 7.31
CA VAL A 530 -14.98 -34.21 6.40
C VAL A 530 -14.58 -35.42 5.55
N GLU A 531 -14.61 -35.25 4.24
CA GLU A 531 -14.31 -36.31 3.26
C GLU A 531 -12.91 -36.16 2.64
N VAL A 532 -12.42 -34.92 2.58
CA VAL A 532 -11.15 -34.57 1.93
C VAL A 532 -10.32 -33.68 2.84
N VAL A 533 -9.02 -33.95 2.93
CA VAL A 533 -8.03 -33.11 3.60
C VAL A 533 -7.01 -32.63 2.58
N VAL A 534 -6.76 -31.32 2.56
CA VAL A 534 -5.71 -30.69 1.77
C VAL A 534 -4.68 -30.13 2.72
N ILE A 535 -3.44 -30.58 2.61
CA ILE A 535 -2.32 -30.10 3.43
C ILE A 535 -1.40 -29.29 2.53
N GLU A 536 -1.02 -28.10 2.97
CA GLU A 536 -0.06 -27.26 2.27
C GLU A 536 1.13 -26.94 3.17
N GLY A 537 2.32 -26.92 2.58
CA GLY A 537 3.53 -26.57 3.30
C GLY A 537 4.78 -26.90 2.53
N THR A 538 5.89 -26.35 2.96
CA THR A 538 7.16 -26.48 2.23
C THR A 538 7.65 -27.93 2.15
N TYR A 539 7.43 -28.71 3.21
CA TYR A 539 8.00 -30.06 3.39
C TYR A 539 7.00 -31.20 3.28
N VAL A 540 5.71 -30.92 3.05
CA VAL A 540 4.61 -31.88 3.29
C VAL A 540 4.76 -33.21 2.55
N LEU A 541 5.47 -33.25 1.42
CA LEU A 541 5.73 -34.49 0.68
C LEU A 541 6.75 -35.43 1.35
N GLY A 542 7.56 -34.94 2.29
CA GLY A 542 8.59 -35.73 2.98
C GLY A 542 8.04 -36.87 3.85
N ASP A 543 6.74 -36.87 4.12
CA ASP A 543 6.04 -37.95 4.82
C ASP A 543 4.68 -38.24 4.16
N LYS A 544 4.66 -38.20 2.81
CA LYS A 544 3.49 -38.60 2.02
C LYS A 544 3.24 -40.10 2.17
N ARG A 545 1.98 -40.48 2.40
CA ARG A 545 1.57 -41.88 2.56
C ARG A 545 0.99 -42.45 1.27
N ASP A 546 0.94 -43.78 1.18
CA ASP A 546 0.32 -44.48 0.06
C ASP A 546 -1.17 -44.13 -0.06
N GLY A 547 -1.63 -43.87 -1.28
CA GLY A 547 -3.02 -43.47 -1.57
C GLY A 547 -3.31 -41.98 -1.38
N GLU A 548 -2.34 -41.18 -0.92
CA GLU A 548 -2.40 -39.71 -0.93
C GLU A 548 -1.86 -39.16 -2.25
N VAL A 549 -2.31 -37.97 -2.66
CA VAL A 549 -1.84 -37.28 -3.86
C VAL A 549 -0.87 -36.17 -3.50
N GLY A 550 0.34 -36.26 -4.05
CA GLY A 550 1.42 -35.31 -3.87
C GLY A 550 1.50 -34.36 -5.06
N ILE A 551 1.50 -33.06 -4.77
CA ILE A 551 1.56 -31.99 -5.75
C ILE A 551 2.79 -31.14 -5.45
N PHE A 552 3.66 -30.94 -6.44
CA PHE A 552 4.91 -30.19 -6.28
C PHE A 552 5.01 -29.01 -7.24
N PHE A 553 5.32 -27.82 -6.72
CA PHE A 553 5.65 -26.66 -7.55
C PHE A 553 7.13 -26.66 -7.93
N GLU A 554 7.43 -26.61 -9.23
CA GLU A 554 8.81 -26.60 -9.76
C GLU A 554 9.56 -25.27 -9.54
N HIS A 555 8.84 -24.22 -9.16
CA HIS A 555 9.41 -22.90 -8.89
C HIS A 555 10.46 -22.97 -7.78
N THR A 556 11.63 -22.40 -8.04
CA THR A 556 12.75 -22.30 -7.09
C THR A 556 12.63 -21.05 -6.23
N TYR A 557 13.45 -20.94 -5.18
CA TYR A 557 13.54 -19.73 -4.37
C TYR A 557 13.97 -18.50 -5.21
N VAL A 558 14.69 -18.70 -6.32
CA VAL A 558 15.06 -17.62 -7.25
C VAL A 558 13.84 -17.12 -8.02
N ASP A 559 13.05 -18.05 -8.58
CA ASP A 559 11.85 -17.72 -9.37
C ASP A 559 10.80 -16.97 -8.52
N THR A 560 10.76 -17.24 -7.22
CA THR A 560 9.75 -16.72 -6.28
C THR A 560 10.19 -15.45 -5.55
N LYS A 561 11.38 -14.91 -5.84
CA LYS A 561 11.95 -13.72 -5.18
C LYS A 561 11.02 -12.51 -5.23
N GLU A 562 10.49 -12.18 -6.41
CA GLU A 562 9.60 -11.01 -6.56
C GLU A 562 8.31 -11.18 -5.75
N ASN A 563 7.71 -12.38 -5.77
CA ASN A 563 6.51 -12.68 -4.99
C ASN A 563 6.73 -12.58 -3.48
N ARG A 564 7.91 -13.01 -2.98
CA ARG A 564 8.24 -12.91 -1.55
C ARG A 564 8.51 -11.47 -1.11
N LEU A 565 9.26 -10.70 -1.91
CA LEU A 565 9.49 -9.27 -1.68
C LEU A 565 8.17 -8.49 -1.61
N ALA A 566 7.26 -8.81 -2.52
CA ALA A 566 6.04 -8.04 -2.69
C ALA A 566 4.94 -8.41 -1.67
N ARG A 567 5.08 -9.50 -0.90
CA ARG A 567 4.30 -9.82 0.31
C ARG A 567 4.83 -9.16 1.59
N ASN A 568 5.82 -8.27 1.49
CA ASN A 568 6.38 -7.48 2.60
C ASN A 568 6.90 -8.34 3.78
N ARG A 569 7.21 -9.63 3.54
CA ARG A 569 7.64 -10.60 4.56
C ARG A 569 9.16 -10.78 4.64
N GLU A 570 9.95 -10.32 3.67
CA GLU A 570 11.41 -10.55 3.66
C GLU A 570 12.22 -9.26 3.79
N VAL A 571 13.15 -9.26 4.76
CA VAL A 571 14.37 -8.46 4.74
C VAL A 571 15.42 -9.32 4.04
N VAL A 572 16.03 -8.82 2.97
CA VAL A 572 17.12 -9.53 2.29
C VAL A 572 18.37 -9.36 3.16
N ASP A 573 18.59 -10.33 4.04
CA ASP A 573 19.79 -10.48 4.85
C ASP A 573 20.52 -11.78 4.43
N ASP A 574 21.84 -11.82 4.54
CA ASP A 574 22.71 -12.92 4.10
C ASP A 574 22.33 -14.24 4.79
N PHE A 575 21.80 -14.18 6.02
CA PHE A 575 21.32 -15.36 6.73
C PHE A 575 20.09 -15.99 6.05
N ILE A 576 19.09 -15.18 5.66
CA ILE A 576 17.87 -15.67 5.02
C ILE A 576 18.20 -16.31 3.67
N GLN A 577 19.14 -15.74 2.92
CA GLN A 577 19.58 -16.32 1.65
C GLN A 577 20.20 -17.71 1.84
N ARG A 578 21.03 -17.90 2.85
CA ARG A 578 21.58 -19.22 3.21
C ARG A 578 20.49 -20.21 3.60
N VAL A 579 19.49 -19.77 4.38
CA VAL A 579 18.34 -20.61 4.75
C VAL A 579 17.60 -21.08 3.50
N LEU A 580 17.27 -20.17 2.57
CA LEU A 580 16.59 -20.50 1.31
C LEU A 580 17.39 -21.51 0.47
N GLU A 581 18.72 -21.37 0.39
CA GLU A 581 19.57 -22.33 -0.32
C GLU A 581 19.54 -23.73 0.33
N ARG A 582 19.56 -23.80 1.66
CA ARG A 582 19.45 -25.07 2.41
C ARG A 582 18.09 -25.72 2.23
N GLU A 583 17.02 -24.94 2.38
CA GLU A 583 15.64 -25.38 2.17
C GLU A 583 15.47 -25.89 0.74
N HIS A 584 15.98 -25.18 -0.27
CA HIS A 584 15.90 -25.57 -1.68
C HIS A 584 16.51 -26.95 -1.95
N GLY A 585 17.67 -27.26 -1.37
CA GLY A 585 18.30 -28.58 -1.50
C GLY A 585 17.42 -29.72 -0.98
N ILE A 586 16.59 -29.46 0.03
CA ILE A 586 15.66 -30.42 0.60
C ILE A 586 14.38 -30.50 -0.24
N ILE A 587 13.77 -29.34 -0.52
CA ILE A 587 12.49 -29.21 -1.22
C ILE A 587 12.58 -29.79 -2.63
N SER A 588 13.65 -29.47 -3.37
CA SER A 588 13.83 -29.98 -4.73
C SER A 588 13.89 -31.51 -4.80
N ALA A 589 14.40 -32.18 -3.76
CA ALA A 589 14.41 -33.63 -3.69
C ALA A 589 13.01 -34.23 -3.50
N LEU A 590 12.10 -33.53 -2.81
CA LEU A 590 10.70 -33.95 -2.58
C LEU A 590 9.89 -34.03 -3.87
N ARG A 591 10.35 -33.44 -4.97
CA ARG A 591 9.77 -33.65 -6.31
C ARG A 591 9.66 -35.14 -6.66
N ASN A 592 10.52 -35.99 -6.10
CA ASN A 592 10.51 -37.45 -6.32
C ASN A 592 9.28 -38.16 -5.78
N ASP A 593 8.61 -37.58 -4.79
CA ASP A 593 7.44 -38.16 -4.14
C ASP A 593 6.12 -37.54 -4.65
N ALA A 594 6.20 -36.68 -5.66
CA ALA A 594 5.05 -36.02 -6.28
C ALA A 594 4.41 -36.88 -7.38
N ASP A 595 3.07 -36.95 -7.38
CA ASP A 595 2.28 -37.56 -8.46
C ASP A 595 1.98 -36.53 -9.56
N LEU A 596 1.87 -35.26 -9.16
CA LEU A 596 1.59 -34.13 -10.03
C LEU A 596 2.62 -33.02 -9.84
N VAL A 597 3.07 -32.42 -10.94
CA VAL A 597 4.02 -31.30 -10.93
C VAL A 597 3.38 -30.08 -11.58
N VAL A 598 3.37 -28.96 -10.84
CA VAL A 598 3.03 -27.64 -11.36
C VAL A 598 4.29 -26.99 -11.90
N ASN A 599 4.37 -26.87 -13.22
CA ASN A 599 5.51 -26.31 -13.93
C ASN A 599 5.61 -24.79 -13.70
N LYS A 600 6.73 -24.19 -14.10
CA LYS A 600 6.97 -22.73 -13.96
C LYS A 600 6.00 -21.84 -14.74
N ASP A 601 5.34 -22.39 -15.76
CA ASP A 601 4.28 -21.72 -16.52
C ASP A 601 2.87 -21.98 -15.96
N TYR A 602 2.79 -22.59 -14.76
CA TYR A 602 1.56 -22.99 -14.10
C TYR A 602 0.70 -23.98 -14.90
N THR A 603 1.34 -24.87 -15.66
CA THR A 603 0.71 -26.05 -16.25
C THR A 603 0.92 -27.29 -15.39
N LEU A 604 -0.01 -28.26 -15.45
CA LEU A 604 0.05 -29.49 -14.67
C LEU A 604 0.57 -30.66 -15.50
N THR A 605 1.57 -31.37 -14.98
CA THR A 605 2.07 -32.62 -15.56
C THR A 605 1.96 -33.77 -14.58
N THR A 606 1.68 -34.96 -15.09
CA THR A 606 1.69 -36.21 -14.31
C THR A 606 3.09 -36.81 -14.37
N ARG A 607 3.59 -37.30 -13.23
CA ARG A 607 4.89 -37.95 -13.15
C ARG A 607 4.81 -39.45 -13.39
#